data_AF-A0A4V1Z6I1-F1
#
_entry.id   AF-A0A4V1Z6I1-F1
#
_cell.length_a   1.000
_cell.length_b   1.000
_cell.length_c   1.000
_cell.angle_alpha   90.00
_cell.angle_beta   90.00
_cell.angle_gamma   90.00
#
_symmetry.space_group_name_H-M   'P 1'
#
loop_
_entity.id
_entity.type
_entity.pdbx_description
1 polymer ?
#
loop_
_entity_poly.entity_id
_entity_poly.type
_entity_poly.pdbx_seq_one_letter_code
_entity_poly.pdbx_strand_id
1 'polypeptide(L)'
;MSITLTELKGMITIEGVSRALDNQIFLSLTSNDGSNADTACNRAAIWAYSYINLKCKANELFTTDQKEVITEAMITMAIYELLRISEFYDEEYKTDAINLMNAALGISGGGSDGNGSSFIGAASARDEKSHINKFGSPFTSRYHR
;
A
#
# COMPACT_ATOMS: atom_id res chain seq x y z
N MET A 1 -11.01 -1.47 24.05
CA MET A 1 -11.25 -0.01 23.90
C MET A 1 -11.38 0.27 22.42
N SER A 2 -12.27 1.19 22.05
CA SER A 2 -12.37 1.74 20.70
C SER A 2 -11.03 2.35 20.28
N ILE A 3 -10.66 2.24 19.00
CA ILE A 3 -9.41 2.83 18.52
C ILE A 3 -9.53 4.36 18.54
N THR A 4 -8.55 5.03 19.14
CA THR A 4 -8.53 6.49 19.24
C THR A 4 -7.62 7.12 18.19
N LEU A 5 -7.83 8.41 17.87
CA LEU A 5 -6.90 9.16 17.04
C LEU A 5 -5.48 9.17 17.65
N THR A 6 -5.38 9.23 18.98
CA THR A 6 -4.08 9.17 19.68
C THR A 6 -3.39 7.83 19.48
N GLU A 7 -4.13 6.71 19.55
CA GLU A 7 -3.58 5.39 19.21
C GLU A 7 -3.10 5.34 17.76
N LEU A 8 -3.90 5.80 16.80
CA LEU A 8 -3.53 5.80 15.38
C LEU A 8 -2.27 6.64 15.12
N LYS A 9 -2.16 7.81 15.76
CA LYS A 9 -0.94 8.63 15.72
C LYS A 9 0.27 7.94 16.33
N GLY A 10 0.08 7.07 17.33
CA GLY A 10 1.16 6.27 17.91
C GLY A 10 1.57 5.06 17.06
N MET A 11 0.71 4.61 16.15
CA MET A 11 0.98 3.47 15.26
C MET A 11 1.81 3.86 14.02
N ILE A 12 1.62 5.06 13.48
CA ILE A 12 2.39 5.56 12.34
C ILE A 12 3.61 6.35 12.80
N THR A 13 4.77 6.09 12.17
CA THR A 13 6.02 6.80 12.47
C THR A 13 6.71 7.23 11.18
N ILE A 14 7.51 8.30 11.27
CA ILE A 14 8.38 8.75 10.17
C ILE A 14 9.33 7.62 9.74
N GLU A 15 9.84 6.84 10.70
CA GLU A 15 10.70 5.70 10.41
C GLU A 15 9.98 4.61 9.60
N GLY A 16 8.71 4.33 9.92
CA GLY A 16 7.87 3.41 9.12
C GLY A 16 7.71 3.87 7.68
N VAL A 17 7.43 5.17 7.47
CA VAL A 17 7.33 5.77 6.13
C VAL A 17 8.66 5.73 5.39
N SER A 18 9.77 6.04 6.07
CA SER A 18 11.11 6.02 5.49
C SER A 18 11.52 4.61 5.04
N ARG A 19 11.16 3.56 5.79
CA ARG A 19 11.46 2.17 5.42
C ARG A 19 10.63 1.66 4.24
N ALA A 20 9.46 2.23 4.01
CA ALA A 20 8.57 1.87 2.91
C ALA A 20 8.98 2.50 1.56
N LEU A 21 9.91 3.47 1.58
CA LEU A 21 10.42 4.16 0.40
C LEU A 21 11.90 3.87 0.18
N ASP A 22 12.35 3.99 -1.06
CA ASP A 22 13.78 4.10 -1.32
C ASP A 22 14.32 5.37 -0.62
N ASN A 23 15.51 5.25 -0.01
CA ASN A 23 16.08 6.33 0.79
C ASN A 23 16.28 7.62 -0.03
N GLN A 24 16.62 7.54 -1.32
CA GLN A 24 16.80 8.73 -2.16
C GLN A 24 15.46 9.41 -2.44
N ILE A 25 14.40 8.64 -2.63
CA ILE A 25 13.04 9.15 -2.81
C ILE A 25 12.60 9.85 -1.52
N PHE A 26 12.76 9.20 -0.37
CA PHE A 26 12.38 9.79 0.92
C PHE A 26 13.11 11.13 1.19
N LEU A 27 14.43 11.18 0.97
CA LEU A 27 15.21 12.41 1.15
C LEU A 27 14.79 13.53 0.19
N SER A 28 14.45 13.15 -1.06
CA SER A 28 13.98 14.10 -2.07
C SER A 28 12.61 14.69 -1.69
N LEU A 29 11.69 13.86 -1.21
CA LEU A 29 10.34 14.31 -0.82
C LEU A 29 10.34 15.13 0.48
N THR A 30 11.27 14.85 1.38
CA THR A 30 11.40 15.58 2.65
C THR A 30 12.26 16.83 2.54
N SER A 31 12.95 17.07 1.41
CA SER A 31 13.93 18.16 1.29
C SER A 31 14.97 18.17 2.42
N ASN A 32 15.33 16.97 2.93
CA ASN A 32 16.15 16.75 4.13
C ASN A 32 15.59 17.33 5.44
N ASP A 33 14.30 17.70 5.49
CA ASP A 33 13.59 18.14 6.69
C ASP A 33 12.40 17.20 7.00
N GLY A 34 12.38 16.65 8.21
CA GLY A 34 11.34 15.71 8.65
C GLY A 34 9.94 16.34 8.79
N SER A 35 9.81 17.66 8.69
CA SER A 35 8.55 18.39 8.85
C SER A 35 7.45 17.95 7.85
N ASN A 36 7.82 17.69 6.59
CA ASN A 36 6.89 17.18 5.58
C ASN A 36 6.40 15.77 5.92
N ALA A 37 7.32 14.90 6.38
CA ALA A 37 6.97 13.53 6.78
C ALA A 37 6.09 13.51 8.04
N ASP A 38 6.35 14.36 9.03
CA ASP A 38 5.49 14.52 10.21
C ASP A 38 4.08 14.99 9.83
N THR A 39 3.99 15.99 8.95
CA THR A 39 2.72 16.49 8.42
C THR A 39 1.95 15.38 7.70
N ALA A 40 2.63 14.60 6.86
CA ALA A 40 2.04 13.49 6.13
C ALA A 40 1.52 12.39 7.08
N CYS A 41 2.31 12.00 8.08
CA CYS A 41 1.90 11.01 9.10
C CYS A 41 0.67 11.48 9.87
N ASN A 42 0.65 12.76 10.29
CA ASN A 42 -0.49 13.35 10.99
C ASN A 42 -1.76 13.33 10.14
N ARG A 43 -1.66 13.68 8.86
CA ARG A 43 -2.81 13.65 7.93
C ARG A 43 -3.31 12.23 7.68
N ALA A 44 -2.41 11.26 7.50
CA ALA A 44 -2.78 9.86 7.34
C ALA A 44 -3.52 9.31 8.56
N ALA A 45 -3.07 9.63 9.78
CA ALA A 45 -3.76 9.22 11.00
C ALA A 45 -5.17 9.84 11.11
N ILE A 46 -5.32 11.12 10.75
CA ILE A 46 -6.64 11.80 10.72
C ILE A 46 -7.56 11.17 9.68
N TRP A 47 -7.03 10.84 8.50
CA TRP A 47 -7.76 10.14 7.45
C TRP A 47 -8.26 8.77 7.95
N ALA A 48 -7.37 7.95 8.52
CA ALA A 48 -7.73 6.62 9.03
C ALA A 48 -8.79 6.70 10.12
N TYR A 49 -8.63 7.64 11.07
CA TYR A 49 -9.61 7.87 12.12
C TYR A 49 -10.98 8.23 11.54
N SER A 50 -11.01 9.14 10.56
CA SER A 50 -12.25 9.56 9.89
C SER A 50 -12.88 8.40 9.12
N TYR A 51 -12.07 7.60 8.41
CA TYR A 51 -12.51 6.45 7.63
C TYR A 51 -13.16 5.38 8.52
N ILE A 52 -12.51 5.01 9.61
CA ILE A 52 -13.00 4.02 10.57
C ILE A 52 -14.33 4.48 11.21
N ASN A 53 -14.43 5.76 11.57
CA ASN A 53 -15.66 6.33 12.12
C ASN A 53 -16.82 6.33 11.12
N LEU A 54 -16.56 6.74 9.86
CA LEU A 54 -17.57 6.75 8.79
C LEU A 54 -18.12 5.36 8.48
N LYS A 55 -17.32 4.32 8.70
CA LYS A 55 -17.74 2.91 8.52
C LYS A 55 -18.35 2.30 9.78
N CYS A 56 -18.61 3.11 10.82
CA CYS A 56 -19.16 2.70 12.11
C CYS A 56 -18.32 1.64 12.84
N LYS A 57 -17.02 1.53 12.51
CA LYS A 57 -16.09 0.53 13.06
C LYS A 57 -15.32 1.04 14.28
N ALA A 58 -15.49 2.30 14.67
CA ALA A 58 -14.71 2.91 15.74
C ALA A 58 -14.89 2.22 17.11
N ASN A 59 -16.04 1.61 17.37
CA ASN A 59 -16.32 0.90 18.62
C ASN A 59 -15.86 -0.57 18.61
N GLU A 60 -15.36 -1.08 17.48
CA GLU A 60 -14.87 -2.45 17.38
C GLU A 60 -13.46 -2.61 17.94
N LEU A 61 -13.17 -3.81 18.45
CA LEU A 61 -11.82 -4.20 18.85
C LEU A 61 -11.11 -4.77 17.64
N PHE A 62 -10.04 -4.11 17.20
CA PHE A 62 -9.17 -4.63 16.14
C PHE A 62 -8.18 -5.64 16.73
N THR A 63 -8.01 -6.77 16.04
CA THR A 63 -6.95 -7.74 16.34
C THR A 63 -5.57 -7.12 16.07
N THR A 64 -4.50 -7.75 16.58
CA THR A 64 -3.12 -7.32 16.28
C THR A 64 -2.88 -7.28 14.78
N ASP A 65 -3.24 -8.33 14.05
CA ASP A 65 -3.07 -8.41 12.60
C ASP A 65 -3.86 -7.32 11.86
N GLN A 66 -5.09 -7.01 12.30
CA GLN A 66 -5.85 -5.89 11.72
C GLN A 66 -5.15 -4.55 11.97
N LYS A 67 -4.59 -4.34 13.16
CA LYS A 67 -3.83 -3.13 13.47
C LYS A 67 -2.56 -3.03 12.62
N GLU A 68 -1.90 -4.14 12.31
CA GLU A 68 -0.76 -4.15 11.37
C GLU A 68 -1.20 -3.72 9.97
N VAL A 69 -2.29 -4.28 9.43
CA VAL A 69 -2.80 -3.88 8.10
C VAL A 69 -3.29 -2.43 8.09
N ILE A 70 -3.92 -1.95 9.17
CA ILE A 70 -4.28 -0.52 9.33
C ILE A 70 -3.03 0.35 9.35
N THR A 71 -1.95 -0.09 10.00
CA THR A 71 -0.68 0.63 10.02
C THR A 71 -0.09 0.74 8.62
N GLU A 72 -0.10 -0.35 7.85
CA GLU A 72 0.37 -0.36 6.47
C GLU A 72 -0.49 0.55 5.57
N ALA A 73 -1.81 0.54 5.74
CA ALA A 73 -2.71 1.45 5.04
C ALA A 73 -2.39 2.92 5.35
N MET A 74 -2.09 3.25 6.61
CA MET A 74 -1.69 4.60 7.02
C MET A 74 -0.31 4.99 6.47
N ILE A 75 0.67 4.08 6.45
CA ILE A 75 1.98 4.33 5.84
C ILE A 75 1.81 4.65 4.35
N THR A 76 1.03 3.85 3.64
CA THR A 76 0.74 4.06 2.21
C THR A 76 0.04 5.40 1.97
N MET A 77 -0.93 5.77 2.81
CA MET A 77 -1.60 7.08 2.75
C MET A 77 -0.63 8.24 3.08
N ALA A 78 0.28 8.03 4.02
CA ALA A 78 1.29 9.03 4.34
C ALA A 78 2.26 9.24 3.17
N ILE A 79 2.61 8.20 2.42
CA ILE A 79 3.39 8.33 1.19
C ILE A 79 2.63 9.17 0.16
N TYR A 80 1.34 8.90 -0.05
CA TYR A 80 0.49 9.73 -0.91
C TYR A 80 0.47 11.21 -0.48
N GLU A 81 0.26 11.48 0.82
CA GLU A 81 0.25 12.83 1.37
C GLU A 81 1.61 13.53 1.21
N LEU A 82 2.70 12.78 1.40
CA LEU A 82 4.07 13.28 1.25
C LEU A 82 4.35 13.65 -0.21
N LEU A 83 3.99 12.79 -1.16
CA LEU A 83 4.06 13.07 -2.59
C LEU A 83 3.26 14.34 -2.93
N ARG A 84 2.02 14.45 -2.44
CA ARG A 84 1.15 15.61 -2.67
C ARG A 84 1.73 16.91 -2.10
N ILE A 85 2.32 16.86 -0.90
CA ILE A 85 3.00 18.03 -0.29
C ILE A 85 4.16 18.50 -1.18
N SER A 86 4.88 17.55 -1.78
CA SER A 86 6.02 17.81 -2.66
C SER A 86 5.64 17.98 -4.14
N GLU A 87 4.34 18.20 -4.42
CA GLU A 87 3.79 18.45 -5.77
C GLU A 87 3.96 17.29 -6.77
N PHE A 88 4.21 16.07 -6.27
CA PHE A 88 4.15 14.84 -7.05
C PHE A 88 2.77 14.20 -6.87
N TYR A 89 2.03 14.01 -7.95
CA TYR A 89 0.69 13.42 -7.89
C TYR A 89 0.73 11.96 -8.35
N ASP A 90 0.53 11.05 -7.41
CA ASP A 90 0.38 9.63 -7.67
C ASP A 90 -0.80 9.07 -6.87
N GLU A 91 -1.95 8.93 -7.53
CA GLU A 91 -3.18 8.44 -6.90
C GLU A 91 -3.17 6.92 -6.66
N GLU A 92 -2.16 6.18 -7.15
CA GLU A 92 -2.04 4.74 -6.92
C GLU A 92 -1.89 4.45 -5.42
N TYR A 93 -0.99 5.16 -4.73
CA TYR A 93 -0.80 5.04 -3.28
C TYR A 93 -2.09 5.28 -2.48
N LYS A 94 -2.90 6.27 -2.88
CA LYS A 94 -4.18 6.53 -2.21
C LYS A 94 -5.16 5.39 -2.43
N THR A 95 -5.21 4.85 -3.65
CA THR A 95 -6.08 3.73 -4.00
C THR A 95 -5.69 2.48 -3.20
N ASP A 96 -4.41 2.18 -3.11
CA ASP A 96 -3.88 1.05 -2.34
C ASP A 96 -4.12 1.21 -0.84
N ALA A 97 -3.91 2.41 -0.29
CA ALA A 97 -4.23 2.70 1.09
C ALA A 97 -5.72 2.45 1.42
N ILE A 98 -6.62 2.84 0.52
CA ILE A 98 -8.06 2.58 0.68
C ILE A 98 -8.35 1.07 0.60
N ASN A 99 -7.73 0.34 -0.32
CA ASN A 99 -7.89 -1.10 -0.47
C ASN A 99 -7.42 -1.85 0.79
N LEU A 100 -6.25 -1.50 1.32
CA LEU A 100 -5.71 -2.05 2.57
C LEU A 100 -6.62 -1.75 3.76
N MET A 101 -7.10 -0.51 3.87
CA MET A 101 -8.04 -0.13 4.93
C MET A 101 -9.34 -0.92 4.83
N ASN A 102 -9.92 -1.07 3.64
CA ASN A 102 -11.12 -1.88 3.44
C ASN A 102 -10.89 -3.35 3.82
N ALA A 103 -9.75 -3.93 3.43
CA ALA A 103 -9.38 -5.29 3.80
C ALA A 103 -9.29 -5.45 5.32
N ALA A 104 -8.63 -4.54 6.03
CA ALA A 104 -8.51 -4.56 7.48
C ALA A 104 -9.87 -4.46 8.19
N LEU A 105 -10.78 -3.65 7.63
CA LEU A 105 -12.11 -3.42 8.17
C LEU A 105 -13.15 -4.49 7.75
N GLY A 106 -12.75 -5.46 6.91
CA GLY A 106 -13.65 -6.49 6.37
C GLY A 106 -14.74 -5.91 5.47
N ILE A 107 -14.48 -4.75 4.84
CA ILE A 107 -15.40 -4.11 3.92
C ILE A 107 -15.20 -4.74 2.55
N SER A 108 -16.10 -5.63 2.15
CA SER A 108 -16.13 -6.16 0.80
C SER A 108 -16.46 -5.00 -0.16
N GLY A 109 -15.57 -4.74 -1.12
CA GLY A 109 -15.84 -3.77 -2.17
C GLY A 109 -17.11 -4.17 -2.93
N GLY A 110 -18.06 -3.23 -3.07
CA GLY A 110 -19.21 -3.39 -3.96
C GLY A 110 -18.82 -3.31 -5.44
N GLY A 111 -17.78 -4.03 -5.84
CA GLY A 111 -17.19 -4.02 -7.16
C GLY A 111 -16.77 -5.42 -7.56
N SER A 112 -17.67 -6.09 -8.28
CA SER A 112 -17.51 -7.25 -9.15
C SER A 112 -16.77 -8.48 -8.65
N ASP A 113 -17.51 -9.59 -8.68
CA ASP A 113 -17.00 -10.95 -8.80
C ASP A 113 -15.79 -11.03 -9.74
N GLY A 114 -14.69 -11.60 -9.23
CA GLY A 114 -13.55 -12.01 -10.02
C GLY A 114 -12.33 -11.08 -9.96
N ASN A 115 -11.65 -11.07 -8.82
CA ASN A 115 -10.19 -11.19 -8.81
C ASN A 115 -9.73 -11.50 -7.39
N GLY A 116 -9.26 -12.74 -7.19
CA GLY A 116 -8.55 -13.14 -5.99
C GLY A 116 -7.39 -12.19 -5.75
N SER A 117 -7.22 -11.80 -4.50
CA SER A 117 -6.07 -11.06 -4.00
C SER A 117 -4.77 -11.69 -4.49
N SER A 118 -4.13 -11.05 -5.45
CA SER A 118 -2.72 -11.29 -5.75
C SER A 118 -1.98 -10.04 -5.34
N PHE A 119 -1.54 -10.01 -4.09
CA PHE A 119 -0.48 -9.08 -3.68
C PHE A 119 0.79 -9.52 -4.41
N ILE A 120 1.05 -8.93 -5.58
CA ILE A 120 2.33 -9.03 -6.26
C ILE A 120 3.16 -7.84 -5.78
N GLY A 121 3.96 -8.07 -4.74
CA GLY A 121 5.12 -7.23 -4.45
C GLY A 121 6.12 -7.39 -5.59
N ALA A 122 5.96 -6.61 -6.67
CA ALA A 122 6.89 -6.60 -7.77
C ALA A 122 8.13 -5.78 -7.37
N ALA A 123 9.10 -6.45 -6.74
CA ALA A 123 10.48 -6.00 -6.80
C ALA A 123 10.88 -6.03 -8.29
N SER A 124 11.00 -4.85 -8.91
CA SER A 124 11.47 -4.72 -10.29
C SER A 124 12.97 -4.99 -10.33
N ALA A 125 13.36 -6.27 -10.36
CA ALA A 125 14.71 -6.69 -10.66
C ALA A 125 14.94 -6.49 -12.17
N ARG A 126 15.63 -5.40 -12.52
CA ARG A 126 16.29 -5.28 -13.83
C ARG A 126 17.37 -6.36 -13.89
N ASP A 127 17.17 -7.38 -14.71
CA ASP A 127 18.27 -8.29 -15.08
C ASP A 127 18.42 -8.34 -16.61
N GLU A 128 19.67 -8.21 -17.01
CA GLU A 128 20.14 -8.06 -18.38
C GLU A 128 20.26 -9.44 -19.06
N LYS A 129 19.78 -9.52 -20.31
CA LYS A 129 20.22 -10.47 -21.36
C LYS A 129 20.26 -11.98 -21.00
N SER A 130 19.34 -12.74 -21.61
CA SER A 130 19.72 -13.95 -22.38
C SER A 130 18.54 -14.53 -23.17
N HIS A 131 18.38 -14.12 -24.43
CA HIS A 131 17.60 -14.90 -25.40
C HIS A 131 18.44 -16.07 -25.90
N ILE A 132 18.18 -17.27 -25.36
CA ILE A 132 18.61 -18.53 -25.98
C ILE A 132 17.63 -18.83 -27.12
N ASN A 133 18.12 -18.74 -28.35
CA ASN A 133 17.36 -19.04 -29.56
C ASN A 133 17.13 -20.55 -29.74
N LYS A 134 15.89 -20.87 -30.13
CA LYS A 134 15.34 -22.20 -30.40
C LYS A 134 16.04 -22.91 -31.55
N PHE A 135 16.51 -24.14 -31.33
CA PHE A 135 16.79 -25.14 -32.37
C PHE A 135 16.43 -26.55 -31.86
N GLY A 136 15.66 -27.32 -32.65
CA GLY A 136 15.63 -28.79 -32.58
C GLY A 136 14.28 -29.47 -32.29
N SER A 137 13.56 -29.83 -33.36
CA SER A 137 12.34 -30.68 -33.43
C SER A 137 12.63 -32.18 -33.10
N PRO A 138 11.64 -33.12 -33.09
CA PRO A 138 11.02 -33.62 -34.34
C PRO A 138 9.56 -34.12 -34.29
N PHE A 139 8.90 -33.97 -35.46
CA PHE A 139 7.94 -34.87 -36.11
C PHE A 139 7.15 -35.91 -35.30
N THR A 140 5.81 -35.81 -35.36
CA THR A 140 4.95 -36.99 -35.57
C THR A 140 3.82 -36.68 -36.55
N SER A 141 3.88 -37.32 -37.72
CA SER A 141 2.78 -37.53 -38.65
C SER A 141 1.86 -38.64 -38.11
N ARG A 142 0.53 -38.47 -38.17
CA ARG A 142 -0.37 -39.56 -38.58
C ARG A 142 -1.80 -39.10 -38.94
N TYR A 143 -2.31 -39.77 -39.97
CA TYR A 143 -3.57 -39.65 -40.71
C TYR A 143 -4.80 -40.30 -40.02
N HIS A 144 -5.96 -40.07 -40.66
CA HIS A 144 -7.31 -40.68 -40.57
C HIS A 144 -8.27 -40.04 -39.55
N ARG A 145 -9.51 -39.68 -39.89
CA ARG A 145 -10.43 -40.14 -40.96
C ARG A 145 -11.38 -39.02 -41.37
#